data_AF-A0A3N9XF98-F1
#
_entry.id   AF-A0A3N9XF98-F1
#
_cell.length_a   1.000
_cell.length_b   1.000
_cell.length_c   1.000
_cell.angle_alpha   90.00
_cell.angle_beta   90.00
_cell.angle_gamma   90.00
#
_symmetry.space_group_name_H-M   'P 1'
#
loop_
_entity.id
_entity.type
_entity.pdbx_description
1 polymer ?
#
loop_
_entity_poly.entity_id
_entity_poly.type
_entity_poly.pdbx_seq_one_letter_code
_entity_poly.pdbx_strand_id
1 'polypeptide(L)'
;MTALGEPRAAVQARPTAAVLDVVIPVHNEEVDLGPCVRRLHAHLSAHFPYPFRITVADNASVDDTLKVADGLAAELPGVEVLHLDAKGRGRALSAAWSASSAPVLAYMDVDLSTDLAALLPLVAPLISGHSDLAIGTRLARTSRVVRGTKREVISRAYNLLLRGALAARFSDAQCGFKAIRADVAVELLPLVRDTGWFFDTELLVLAQRAGLRIHEVPVDWVDDPDSRVDIVATALADLRGVGRLGRALLTGALPLADLRAQLGRAPLTLSPAQPAGTPLTAPPARPGQALPGYLPVGLPRQLVRFAAVGVASTLAYLLLFVATRGVLGAQPANLLALLVTAVANTAANRRLTFGISGRQHAARHHAQGLLAFALGLALTSGALAVLHVVSAMPARPVELAVLVAANLAATVLRFVLLRLGMHHRRT
;
A
#
# COMPACT_ATOMS: atom_id res chain seq x y z
N MET A 1 -0.48 7.61 23.77
CA MET A 1 -1.69 8.17 23.14
C MET A 1 -1.28 9.39 22.33
N THR A 2 -1.14 9.24 21.02
CA THR A 2 -0.94 10.39 20.11
C THR A 2 -2.29 11.08 20.01
N ALA A 3 -2.38 12.36 20.36
CA ALA A 3 -3.62 13.12 20.22
C ALA A 3 -4.13 12.97 18.78
N LEU A 4 -5.31 12.38 18.61
CA LEU A 4 -6.03 12.38 17.34
C LEU A 4 -6.31 13.85 17.05
N GLY A 5 -5.82 14.38 15.93
CA GLY A 5 -6.07 15.76 15.54
C GLY A 5 -7.57 16.03 15.48
N GLU A 6 -7.97 17.27 15.77
CA GLU A 6 -9.39 17.64 15.84
C GLU A 6 -10.15 17.32 14.53
N PRO A 7 -11.45 16.97 14.61
CA PRO A 7 -12.29 16.81 13.44
C PRO A 7 -12.32 18.07 12.58
N ARG A 8 -12.35 17.90 11.26
CA ARG A 8 -12.50 19.02 10.33
C ARG A 8 -13.95 19.47 10.32
N ALA A 9 -14.19 20.70 9.88
CA ALA A 9 -15.54 21.16 9.61
C ALA A 9 -16.23 20.22 8.62
N ALA A 10 -17.52 19.95 8.89
CA ALA A 10 -18.37 19.21 7.99
C ALA A 10 -18.51 19.94 6.66
N VAL A 11 -18.64 19.17 5.58
CA VAL A 11 -18.89 19.71 4.25
C VAL A 11 -20.23 20.43 4.24
N GLN A 12 -20.22 21.71 3.85
CA GLN A 12 -21.45 22.46 3.65
C GLN A 12 -22.05 22.09 2.29
N ALA A 13 -23.17 21.36 2.29
CA ALA A 13 -23.92 21.10 1.08
C ALA A 13 -24.57 22.39 0.58
N ARG A 14 -24.23 22.82 -0.64
CA ARG A 14 -25.00 23.85 -1.35
C ARG A 14 -26.03 23.14 -2.24
N PRO A 15 -27.30 23.58 -2.28
CA PRO A 15 -28.37 22.85 -2.99
C PRO A 15 -28.10 22.59 -4.48
N THR A 16 -27.27 23.41 -5.12
CA THR A 16 -27.04 23.40 -6.58
C THR A 16 -25.68 22.86 -7.00
N ALA A 17 -24.78 22.52 -6.06
CA ALA A 17 -23.45 22.02 -6.38
C ALA A 17 -23.31 20.57 -5.92
N ALA A 18 -22.72 19.72 -6.76
CA ALA A 18 -22.42 18.34 -6.41
C ALA A 18 -21.57 18.30 -5.13
N VAL A 19 -22.03 17.52 -4.14
CA VAL A 19 -21.30 17.25 -2.90
C VAL A 19 -20.32 16.09 -3.10
N LEU A 20 -20.70 15.13 -3.94
CA LEU A 20 -19.92 13.95 -4.27
C LEU A 20 -19.66 13.90 -5.78
N ASP A 21 -18.41 13.67 -6.18
CA ASP A 21 -18.06 13.27 -7.54
C ASP A 21 -17.51 11.84 -7.51
N VAL A 22 -18.21 10.91 -8.17
CA VAL A 22 -17.79 9.52 -8.30
C VAL A 22 -17.11 9.32 -9.65
N VAL A 23 -15.79 9.15 -9.62
CA VAL A 23 -14.99 8.91 -10.82
C VAL A 23 -15.00 7.42 -11.18
N ILE A 24 -15.30 7.09 -12.43
CA ILE A 24 -15.18 5.75 -13.00
C ILE A 24 -14.04 5.76 -14.03
N PRO A 25 -12.82 5.36 -13.66
CA PRO A 25 -11.72 5.27 -14.61
C PRO A 25 -11.93 4.06 -15.53
N VAL A 26 -11.90 4.27 -16.85
CA VAL A 26 -12.13 3.22 -17.85
C VAL A 26 -11.04 3.17 -18.90
N HIS A 27 -10.71 1.96 -19.37
CA HIS A 27 -9.83 1.74 -20.51
C HIS A 27 -10.27 0.50 -21.27
N ASN A 28 -10.84 0.68 -22.45
CA ASN A 28 -11.41 -0.39 -23.27
C ASN A 28 -12.48 -1.24 -22.56
N GLU A 29 -13.53 -0.56 -22.08
CA GLU A 29 -14.63 -1.07 -21.24
C GLU A 29 -16.00 -0.82 -21.90
N GLU A 30 -16.08 -0.87 -23.23
CA GLU A 30 -17.29 -0.54 -24.00
C GLU A 30 -18.53 -1.37 -23.61
N VAL A 31 -18.31 -2.59 -23.09
CA VAL A 31 -19.38 -3.51 -22.66
C VAL A 31 -19.87 -3.17 -21.25
N ASP A 32 -18.95 -2.97 -20.30
CA ASP A 32 -19.27 -2.87 -18.88
C ASP A 32 -19.64 -1.44 -18.44
N LEU A 33 -19.14 -0.42 -19.13
CA LEU A 33 -19.35 0.98 -18.79
C LEU A 33 -20.84 1.36 -18.76
N GLY A 34 -21.60 0.98 -19.79
CA GLY A 34 -23.02 1.29 -19.93
C GLY A 34 -23.87 0.79 -18.74
N PRO A 35 -23.89 -0.52 -18.47
CA PRO A 35 -24.57 -1.09 -17.31
C PRO A 35 -24.09 -0.52 -15.97
N CYS A 36 -22.77 -0.31 -15.82
CA CYS A 36 -22.18 0.23 -14.60
C CYS A 36 -22.74 1.61 -14.25
N VAL A 37 -22.60 2.58 -15.17
CA VAL A 37 -22.99 3.97 -14.92
C VAL A 37 -24.49 4.09 -14.70
N ARG A 38 -25.33 3.37 -15.45
CA ARG A 38 -26.79 3.36 -15.23
C ARG A 38 -27.15 2.82 -13.84
N ARG A 39 -26.53 1.72 -13.40
CA ARG A 39 -26.77 1.16 -12.06
C ARG A 39 -26.31 2.11 -10.95
N LEU A 40 -25.13 2.70 -11.09
CA LEU A 40 -24.61 3.68 -10.15
C LEU A 40 -25.50 4.91 -10.06
N HIS A 41 -25.89 5.49 -11.20
CA HIS A 41 -26.78 6.65 -11.28
C HIS A 41 -28.14 6.36 -10.64
N ALA A 42 -28.75 5.21 -10.93
CA ALA A 42 -30.01 4.79 -10.33
C ALA A 42 -29.88 4.63 -8.81
N HIS A 43 -28.80 4.01 -8.32
CA HIS A 43 -28.55 3.85 -6.89
C HIS A 43 -28.39 5.20 -6.18
N LEU A 44 -27.57 6.10 -6.74
CA LEU A 44 -27.33 7.43 -6.19
C LEU A 44 -28.62 8.26 -6.17
N SER A 45 -29.39 8.24 -7.27
CA SER A 45 -30.66 8.96 -7.38
C SER A 45 -31.70 8.49 -6.36
N ALA A 46 -31.75 7.18 -6.07
CA ALA A 46 -32.75 6.61 -5.17
C ALA A 46 -32.35 6.67 -3.68
N HIS A 47 -31.05 6.58 -3.36
CA HIS A 47 -30.60 6.33 -1.98
C HIS A 47 -29.60 7.35 -1.44
N PHE A 48 -28.96 8.15 -2.29
CA PHE A 48 -27.92 9.08 -1.84
C PHE A 48 -28.51 10.45 -1.47
N PRO A 49 -28.33 10.93 -0.23
CA PRO A 49 -29.08 12.10 0.25
C PRO A 49 -28.51 13.46 -0.19
N TYR A 50 -27.47 13.48 -1.03
CA TYR A 50 -26.79 14.70 -1.46
C TYR A 50 -26.69 14.80 -2.99
N PRO A 51 -26.61 16.02 -3.56
CA PRO A 51 -26.30 16.19 -4.98
C PRO A 51 -24.99 15.49 -5.34
N PHE A 52 -24.96 14.83 -6.49
CA PHE A 52 -23.81 14.05 -6.94
C PHE A 52 -23.49 14.31 -8.42
N ARG A 53 -22.30 13.89 -8.81
CA ARG A 53 -21.82 13.79 -10.18
C ARG A 53 -21.17 12.42 -10.36
N ILE A 54 -21.25 11.89 -11.57
CA ILE A 54 -20.45 10.74 -12.00
C ILE A 54 -19.52 11.24 -13.13
N THR A 55 -18.22 11.09 -12.94
CA THR A 55 -17.24 11.46 -13.96
C THR A 55 -16.65 10.18 -14.57
N VAL A 56 -16.97 9.91 -15.84
CA VAL A 56 -16.34 8.82 -16.59
C VAL A 56 -14.98 9.32 -17.08
N ALA A 57 -13.90 8.79 -16.53
CA ALA A 57 -12.54 9.18 -16.88
C ALA A 57 -11.95 8.18 -17.87
N ASP A 58 -12.10 8.46 -19.16
CA ASP A 58 -11.55 7.66 -20.24
C ASP A 58 -10.04 7.79 -20.32
N ASN A 59 -9.36 6.66 -20.19
CA ASN A 59 -7.92 6.56 -20.05
C ASN A 59 -7.26 6.06 -21.34
N ALA A 60 -7.41 6.85 -22.41
CA ALA A 60 -6.91 6.57 -23.76
C ALA A 60 -7.44 5.25 -24.33
N SER A 61 -8.77 5.06 -24.30
CA SER A 61 -9.41 3.91 -24.94
C SER A 61 -9.26 3.99 -26.46
N VAL A 62 -9.27 2.82 -27.10
CA VAL A 62 -9.13 2.66 -28.56
C VAL A 62 -10.31 1.92 -29.19
N ASP A 63 -11.29 1.53 -28.38
CA ASP A 63 -12.55 0.92 -28.76
C ASP A 63 -13.71 1.94 -28.61
N ASP A 64 -14.97 1.49 -28.63
CA ASP A 64 -16.13 2.39 -28.56
C ASP A 64 -16.40 2.94 -27.14
N THR A 65 -15.53 2.73 -26.15
CA THR A 65 -15.72 3.18 -24.75
C THR A 65 -16.05 4.67 -24.66
N LEU A 66 -15.33 5.53 -25.38
CA LEU A 66 -15.56 6.98 -25.34
C LEU A 66 -16.95 7.34 -25.90
N LYS A 67 -17.35 6.69 -26.99
CA LYS A 67 -18.68 6.87 -27.60
C LYS A 67 -19.79 6.43 -26.65
N VAL A 68 -19.60 5.34 -25.91
CA VAL A 68 -20.53 4.91 -24.86
C VAL A 68 -20.59 5.94 -23.74
N ALA A 69 -19.44 6.47 -23.30
CA ALA A 69 -19.37 7.50 -22.26
C ALA A 69 -20.13 8.78 -22.66
N ASP A 70 -19.93 9.28 -23.88
CA ASP A 70 -20.62 10.46 -24.41
C ASP A 70 -22.14 10.23 -24.49
N GLY A 71 -22.55 9.03 -24.92
CA GLY A 71 -23.95 8.63 -24.92
C GLY A 71 -24.58 8.65 -23.53
N LEU A 72 -23.85 8.16 -22.51
CA LEU A 72 -24.31 8.17 -21.12
C LEU A 72 -24.41 9.59 -20.55
N ALA A 73 -23.48 10.49 -20.89
CA ALA A 73 -23.53 11.89 -20.46
C ALA A 73 -24.71 12.66 -21.10
N ALA A 74 -25.10 12.30 -22.33
CA ALA A 74 -26.30 12.83 -22.96
C ALA A 74 -27.59 12.24 -22.37
N GLU A 75 -27.56 10.97 -21.94
CA GLU A 75 -28.71 10.24 -21.40
C GLU A 75 -29.02 10.61 -19.94
N LEU A 76 -27.99 10.77 -19.10
CA LEU A 76 -28.13 10.81 -17.64
C LEU A 76 -27.67 12.17 -17.08
N PRO A 77 -28.51 12.87 -16.29
CA PRO A 77 -28.11 14.13 -15.68
C PRO A 77 -26.99 13.92 -14.65
N GLY A 78 -26.04 14.85 -14.62
CA GLY A 78 -24.91 14.78 -13.68
C GLY A 78 -23.85 13.73 -14.04
N VAL A 79 -23.89 13.18 -15.26
CA VAL A 79 -22.79 12.38 -15.82
C VAL A 79 -21.92 13.27 -16.72
N GLU A 80 -20.62 13.29 -16.48
CA GLU A 80 -19.62 14.03 -17.25
C GLU A 80 -18.54 13.07 -17.77
N VAL A 81 -17.91 13.42 -18.90
CA VAL A 81 -16.83 12.63 -19.51
C VAL A 81 -15.54 13.44 -19.48
N LEU A 82 -14.46 12.79 -19.04
CA LEU A 82 -13.10 13.31 -19.13
C LEU A 82 -12.27 12.33 -19.97
N HIS A 83 -11.88 12.73 -21.18
CA HIS A 83 -10.96 11.97 -22.01
C HIS A 83 -9.51 12.39 -21.77
N LEU A 84 -8.61 11.41 -21.75
CA LEU A 84 -7.17 11.59 -21.68
C LEU A 84 -6.49 10.84 -22.81
N ASP A 85 -5.61 11.52 -23.55
CA ASP A 85 -4.89 10.93 -24.68
C ASP A 85 -3.84 9.88 -24.28
N ALA A 86 -3.50 9.79 -22.99
CA ALA A 86 -2.37 8.99 -22.52
C ALA A 86 -2.75 8.07 -21.35
N LYS A 87 -2.37 6.79 -21.46
CA LYS A 87 -2.67 5.75 -20.47
C LYS A 87 -2.06 5.99 -19.08
N GLY A 88 -2.85 5.68 -18.05
CA GLY A 88 -2.49 5.58 -16.65
C GLY A 88 -3.69 5.77 -15.73
N ARG A 89 -4.11 4.75 -14.98
CA ARG A 89 -5.25 4.86 -14.05
C ARG A 89 -5.05 6.00 -13.03
N GLY A 90 -3.86 6.11 -12.46
CA GLY A 90 -3.50 7.23 -11.57
C GLY A 90 -3.55 8.58 -12.27
N ARG A 91 -3.23 8.67 -13.57
CA ARG A 91 -3.41 9.89 -14.37
C ARG A 91 -4.88 10.25 -14.50
N ALA A 92 -5.73 9.28 -14.86
CA ALA A 92 -7.18 9.47 -14.97
C ALA A 92 -7.80 9.96 -13.66
N LEU A 93 -7.48 9.31 -12.55
CA LEU A 93 -7.95 9.71 -11.23
C LEU A 93 -7.43 11.10 -10.82
N SER A 94 -6.13 11.36 -10.99
CA SER A 94 -5.53 12.65 -10.64
C SER A 94 -6.13 13.81 -11.45
N ALA A 95 -6.34 13.62 -12.76
CA ALA A 95 -6.95 14.63 -13.63
C ALA A 95 -8.41 14.89 -13.26
N ALA A 96 -9.22 13.83 -13.09
CA ALA A 96 -10.63 13.96 -12.72
C ALA A 96 -10.80 14.65 -11.36
N TRP A 97 -10.03 14.21 -10.36
CA TRP A 97 -10.09 14.80 -9.01
C TRP A 97 -9.60 16.24 -8.97
N SER A 98 -8.60 16.61 -9.78
CA SER A 98 -8.10 17.99 -9.83
C SER A 98 -9.06 18.93 -10.54
N ALA A 99 -9.87 18.43 -11.48
CA ALA A 99 -10.86 19.22 -12.22
C ALA A 99 -12.20 19.35 -11.49
N SER A 100 -12.48 18.47 -10.52
CA SER A 100 -13.76 18.43 -9.83
C SER A 100 -13.93 19.57 -8.83
N SER A 101 -15.12 20.18 -8.83
CA SER A 101 -15.52 21.15 -7.82
C SER A 101 -16.20 20.53 -6.59
N ALA A 102 -16.42 19.21 -6.59
CA ALA A 102 -17.12 18.54 -5.50
C ALA A 102 -16.22 18.48 -4.25
N PRO A 103 -16.75 18.73 -3.04
CA PRO A 103 -15.97 18.67 -1.80
C PRO A 103 -15.54 17.25 -1.40
N VAL A 104 -16.23 16.21 -1.89
CA VAL A 104 -15.84 14.81 -1.71
C VAL A 104 -15.67 14.15 -3.07
N LEU A 105 -14.52 13.53 -3.26
CA LEU A 105 -14.11 12.87 -4.48
C LEU A 105 -14.01 11.38 -4.18
N ALA A 106 -14.73 10.56 -4.93
CA ALA A 106 -14.64 9.12 -4.84
C ALA A 106 -14.18 8.55 -6.18
N TYR A 107 -13.69 7.32 -6.16
CA TYR A 107 -13.63 6.51 -7.36
C TYR A 107 -14.03 5.08 -7.06
N MET A 108 -14.57 4.41 -8.07
CA MET A 108 -14.79 2.99 -8.06
C MET A 108 -14.50 2.34 -9.41
N ASP A 109 -14.15 1.06 -9.41
CA ASP A 109 -13.93 0.29 -10.64
C ASP A 109 -15.25 0.07 -11.42
N VAL A 110 -15.15 -0.03 -12.76
CA VAL A 110 -16.30 -0.14 -13.68
C VAL A 110 -17.03 -1.48 -13.58
N ASP A 111 -16.36 -2.51 -13.09
CA ASP A 111 -16.92 -3.86 -12.92
C ASP A 111 -17.99 -3.96 -11.82
N LEU A 112 -18.15 -2.90 -11.02
CA LEU A 112 -19.00 -2.88 -9.82
C LEU A 112 -18.72 -4.07 -8.89
N SER A 113 -17.45 -4.50 -8.81
CA SER A 113 -17.03 -5.57 -7.92
C SER A 113 -17.26 -5.25 -6.43
N THR A 114 -17.44 -3.97 -6.10
CA THR A 114 -17.82 -3.52 -4.75
C THR A 114 -19.31 -3.19 -4.71
N ASP A 115 -20.02 -3.68 -3.70
CA ASP A 115 -21.42 -3.34 -3.49
C ASP A 115 -21.62 -1.82 -3.32
N LEU A 116 -22.55 -1.26 -4.11
CA LEU A 116 -22.92 0.15 -4.08
C LEU A 116 -23.44 0.59 -2.70
N ALA A 117 -24.02 -0.34 -1.91
CA ALA A 117 -24.43 -0.06 -0.54
C ALA A 117 -23.27 0.41 0.37
N ALA A 118 -22.02 0.09 0.01
CA ALA A 118 -20.83 0.54 0.74
C ALA A 118 -20.44 2.00 0.45
N LEU A 119 -21.03 2.66 -0.56
CA LEU A 119 -20.65 4.01 -0.98
C LEU A 119 -20.97 5.07 0.08
N LEU A 120 -22.17 5.03 0.67
CA LEU A 120 -22.52 5.97 1.74
C LEU A 120 -21.61 5.78 2.99
N PRO A 121 -21.37 4.55 3.49
CA PRO A 121 -20.36 4.30 4.52
C PRO A 121 -18.95 4.82 4.18
N LEU A 122 -18.54 4.76 2.91
CA LEU A 122 -17.25 5.27 2.44
C LEU A 122 -17.16 6.80 2.56
N VAL A 123 -18.20 7.52 2.13
CA VAL A 123 -18.16 8.99 2.02
C VAL A 123 -18.64 9.73 3.26
N ALA A 124 -19.51 9.14 4.08
CA ALA A 124 -20.06 9.79 5.27
C ALA A 124 -19.00 10.27 6.29
N PRO A 125 -17.90 9.53 6.55
CA PRO A 125 -16.80 10.02 7.41
C PRO A 125 -16.09 11.25 6.83
N LEU A 126 -16.06 11.41 5.50
CA LEU A 126 -15.44 12.57 4.83
C LEU A 126 -16.35 13.78 4.90
N ILE A 127 -17.65 13.58 4.62
CA ILE A 127 -18.69 14.60 4.68
C ILE A 127 -18.80 15.17 6.10
N SER A 128 -18.81 14.30 7.13
CA SER A 128 -18.86 14.72 8.54
C SER A 128 -17.56 15.37 9.03
N GLY A 129 -16.47 15.30 8.27
CA GLY A 129 -15.15 15.78 8.70
C GLY A 129 -14.48 14.89 9.76
N HIS A 130 -14.98 13.67 9.99
CA HIS A 130 -14.34 12.68 10.86
C HIS A 130 -13.07 12.07 10.24
N SER A 131 -13.01 12.01 8.91
CA SER A 131 -11.88 11.44 8.18
C SER A 131 -11.43 12.35 7.05
N ASP A 132 -10.20 12.17 6.63
CA ASP A 132 -9.59 12.93 5.53
C ASP A 132 -9.56 12.11 4.23
N LEU A 133 -9.47 10.79 4.38
CA LEU A 133 -9.46 9.78 3.33
C LEU A 133 -10.24 8.53 3.82
N ALA A 134 -10.90 7.82 2.92
CA ALA A 134 -11.58 6.56 3.19
C ALA A 134 -11.27 5.54 2.09
N ILE A 135 -11.14 4.27 2.47
CA ILE A 135 -10.89 3.16 1.55
C ILE A 135 -11.82 1.99 1.85
N GLY A 136 -12.22 1.26 0.83
CA GLY A 136 -12.72 -0.10 0.97
C GLY A 136 -11.60 -1.04 1.41
N THR A 137 -11.95 -2.06 2.20
CA THR A 137 -11.04 -3.16 2.53
C THR A 137 -11.69 -4.51 2.28
N ARG A 138 -10.99 -5.34 1.51
CA ARG A 138 -11.33 -6.76 1.29
C ARG A 138 -10.74 -7.66 2.36
N LEU A 139 -9.88 -7.12 3.22
CA LEU A 139 -9.10 -7.89 4.20
C LEU A 139 -9.63 -7.77 5.64
N ALA A 140 -10.75 -7.07 5.84
CA ALA A 140 -11.44 -7.07 7.12
C ALA A 140 -12.10 -8.43 7.38
N ARG A 141 -12.22 -8.81 8.66
CA ARG A 141 -12.82 -10.09 9.06
C ARG A 141 -14.29 -10.22 8.66
N THR A 142 -14.97 -9.09 8.50
CA THR A 142 -16.39 -9.00 8.13
C THR A 142 -16.61 -8.91 6.63
N SER A 143 -15.56 -8.76 5.82
CA SER A 143 -15.65 -8.74 4.36
C SER A 143 -15.96 -10.13 3.82
N ARG A 144 -16.94 -10.24 2.91
CA ARG A 144 -17.18 -11.46 2.14
C ARG A 144 -16.51 -11.33 0.79
N VAL A 145 -15.44 -12.10 0.60
CA VAL A 145 -14.61 -12.04 -0.61
C VAL A 145 -14.67 -13.39 -1.31
N VAL A 146 -15.19 -13.42 -2.53
CA VAL A 146 -15.12 -14.59 -3.41
C VAL A 146 -13.96 -14.36 -4.36
N ARG A 147 -12.83 -15.05 -4.15
CA ARG A 147 -11.58 -14.83 -4.90
C ARG A 147 -10.77 -16.09 -5.11
N GLY A 148 -10.04 -16.16 -6.23
CA GLY A 148 -9.05 -17.20 -6.45
C GLY A 148 -7.92 -17.18 -5.40
N THR A 149 -7.54 -18.36 -4.89
CA THR A 149 -6.50 -18.53 -3.84
C THR A 149 -5.17 -17.87 -4.20
N LYS A 150 -4.78 -17.89 -5.48
CA LYS A 150 -3.55 -17.24 -5.98
C LYS A 150 -3.57 -15.73 -5.75
N ARG A 151 -4.65 -15.05 -6.14
CA ARG A 151 -4.77 -13.59 -6.02
C ARG A 151 -4.85 -13.15 -4.55
N GLU A 152 -5.45 -13.97 -3.70
CA GLU A 152 -5.48 -13.73 -2.24
C GLU A 152 -4.08 -13.75 -1.62
N VAL A 153 -3.26 -14.74 -1.97
CA VAL A 153 -1.86 -14.82 -1.49
C VAL A 153 -1.05 -13.61 -1.97
N ILE A 154 -1.20 -13.21 -3.24
CA ILE A 154 -0.50 -12.05 -3.81
C ILE A 154 -0.88 -10.77 -3.07
N SER A 155 -2.17 -10.50 -2.87
CA SER A 155 -2.66 -9.32 -2.16
C SER A 155 -2.16 -9.26 -0.71
N ARG A 156 -2.20 -10.39 0.00
CA ARG A 156 -1.69 -10.45 1.38
C ARG A 156 -0.18 -10.23 1.44
N ALA A 157 0.58 -10.82 0.52
CA ALA A 157 2.02 -10.62 0.43
C ALA A 157 2.37 -9.16 0.12
N TYR A 158 1.61 -8.50 -0.77
CA TYR A 158 1.77 -7.10 -1.08
C TYR A 158 1.53 -6.20 0.13
N ASN A 159 0.38 -6.35 0.80
CA ASN A 159 0.08 -5.55 1.99
C ASN A 159 1.05 -5.83 3.15
N LEU A 160 1.56 -7.06 3.27
CA LEU A 160 2.63 -7.41 4.20
C LEU A 160 3.91 -6.63 3.88
N LEU A 161 4.28 -6.54 2.61
CA LEU A 161 5.42 -5.76 2.15
C LEU A 161 5.24 -4.27 2.43
N LEU A 162 4.05 -3.69 2.25
CA LEU A 162 3.80 -2.28 2.58
C LEU A 162 3.91 -1.99 4.09
N ARG A 163 3.33 -2.85 4.93
CA ARG A 163 3.48 -2.76 6.40
C ARG A 163 4.94 -2.91 6.80
N GLY A 164 5.64 -3.83 6.16
CA GLY A 164 7.03 -4.15 6.38
C GLY A 164 7.94 -3.00 5.99
N ALA A 165 7.94 -2.58 4.72
CA ALA A 165 8.86 -1.60 4.14
C ALA A 165 8.47 -0.16 4.49
N LEU A 166 7.20 0.20 4.27
CA LEU A 166 6.70 1.57 4.35
C LEU A 166 5.97 1.89 5.66
N ALA A 167 5.90 0.95 6.60
CA ALA A 167 5.16 1.08 7.86
C ALA A 167 3.70 1.52 7.65
N ALA A 168 3.07 1.02 6.59
CA ALA A 168 1.63 1.17 6.36
C ALA A 168 0.84 0.58 7.54
N ARG A 169 -0.25 1.24 7.91
CA ARG A 169 -1.20 0.83 8.96
C ARG A 169 -2.57 0.48 8.39
N PHE A 170 -2.90 1.02 7.21
CA PHE A 170 -4.08 0.63 6.45
C PHE A 170 -3.98 -0.84 6.03
N SER A 171 -5.13 -1.48 5.82
CA SER A 171 -5.21 -2.91 5.57
C SER A 171 -5.09 -3.29 4.10
N ASP A 172 -5.69 -2.53 3.18
CA ASP A 172 -5.77 -2.87 1.75
C ASP A 172 -5.51 -1.64 0.85
N ALA A 173 -4.30 -1.54 0.28
CA ALA A 173 -4.00 -0.45 -0.65
C ALA A 173 -4.66 -0.60 -2.03
N GLN A 174 -4.92 -1.83 -2.45
CA GLN A 174 -5.25 -2.17 -3.84
C GLN A 174 -6.76 -2.24 -4.09
N CYS A 175 -7.59 -1.97 -3.08
CA CYS A 175 -9.04 -1.95 -3.27
C CYS A 175 -9.42 -0.75 -4.14
N GLY A 176 -10.03 -1.00 -5.30
CA GLY A 176 -10.49 0.03 -6.24
C GLY A 176 -11.73 0.80 -5.79
N PHE A 177 -11.81 1.12 -4.50
CA PHE A 177 -12.93 1.81 -3.87
C PHE A 177 -12.38 2.77 -2.83
N LYS A 178 -12.25 4.06 -3.19
CA LYS A 178 -11.63 5.07 -2.31
C LYS A 178 -12.35 6.39 -2.44
N ALA A 179 -12.31 7.17 -1.36
CA ALA A 179 -12.80 8.53 -1.35
C ALA A 179 -11.89 9.46 -0.53
N ILE A 180 -11.76 10.71 -0.96
CA ILE A 180 -10.91 11.73 -0.40
C ILE A 180 -11.67 13.06 -0.34
N ARG A 181 -11.39 13.91 0.65
CA ARG A 181 -11.88 15.30 0.60
C ARG A 181 -11.09 16.10 -0.44
N ALA A 182 -11.76 16.95 -1.20
CA ALA A 182 -11.11 17.74 -2.25
C ALA A 182 -9.99 18.65 -1.70
N ASP A 183 -10.19 19.24 -0.52
CA ASP A 183 -9.17 20.05 0.16
C ASP A 183 -7.92 19.25 0.56
N VAL A 184 -8.04 17.94 0.77
CA VAL A 184 -6.90 17.03 0.99
C VAL A 184 -6.28 16.61 -0.34
N ALA A 185 -7.11 16.36 -1.36
CA ALA A 185 -6.65 15.94 -2.67
C ALA A 185 -5.77 17.01 -3.33
N VAL A 186 -6.14 18.29 -3.22
CA VAL A 186 -5.36 19.43 -3.73
C VAL A 186 -3.92 19.42 -3.19
N GLU A 187 -3.74 19.07 -1.92
CA GLU A 187 -2.42 19.06 -1.29
C GLU A 187 -1.64 17.75 -1.52
N LEU A 188 -2.34 16.62 -1.65
CA LEU A 188 -1.71 15.30 -1.83
C LEU A 188 -1.37 14.98 -3.28
N LEU A 189 -2.27 15.25 -4.22
CA LEU A 189 -2.11 14.84 -5.62
C LEU A 189 -0.81 15.35 -6.27
N PRO A 190 -0.35 16.60 -6.02
CA PRO A 190 0.93 17.08 -6.55
C PRO A 190 2.16 16.28 -6.07
N LEU A 191 2.04 15.56 -4.96
CA LEU A 191 3.11 14.73 -4.40
C LEU A 191 3.08 13.29 -4.92
N VAL A 192 1.95 12.85 -5.50
CA VAL A 192 1.82 11.52 -6.10
C VAL A 192 2.45 11.55 -7.49
N ARG A 193 3.49 10.75 -7.69
CA ARG A 193 4.26 10.71 -8.94
C ARG A 193 3.81 9.58 -9.87
N ASP A 194 3.25 8.52 -9.31
CA ASP A 194 2.82 7.37 -10.08
C ASP A 194 1.52 7.67 -10.82
N THR A 195 1.54 7.49 -12.14
CA THR A 195 0.36 7.62 -12.98
C THR A 195 -0.33 6.27 -13.23
N GLY A 196 0.22 5.16 -12.72
CA GLY A 196 -0.23 3.80 -12.98
C GLY A 196 -0.98 3.19 -11.80
N TRP A 197 -0.79 1.89 -11.60
CA TRP A 197 -1.45 1.10 -10.54
C TRP A 197 -0.96 1.46 -9.13
N PHE A 198 0.30 1.87 -9.00
CA PHE A 198 0.90 2.21 -7.71
C PHE A 198 0.39 3.53 -7.12
N PHE A 199 -0.34 4.33 -7.91
CA PHE A 199 -0.97 5.59 -7.49
C PHE A 199 -1.68 5.48 -6.13
N ASP A 200 -2.51 4.46 -5.96
CA ASP A 200 -3.28 4.24 -4.72
C ASP A 200 -2.38 4.05 -3.51
N THR A 201 -1.33 3.25 -3.68
CA THR A 201 -0.40 2.95 -2.60
C THR A 201 0.40 4.19 -2.24
N GLU A 202 0.87 4.94 -3.24
CA GLU A 202 1.61 6.17 -3.03
C GLU A 202 0.75 7.22 -2.32
N LEU A 203 -0.50 7.43 -2.78
CA LEU A 203 -1.47 8.30 -2.15
C LEU A 203 -1.70 7.93 -0.67
N LEU A 204 -1.97 6.65 -0.38
CA LEU A 204 -2.26 6.20 0.98
C LEU A 204 -1.06 6.31 1.92
N VAL A 205 0.14 6.00 1.43
CA VAL A 205 1.37 6.13 2.21
C VAL A 205 1.65 7.61 2.48
N LEU A 206 1.53 8.48 1.47
CA LEU A 206 1.70 9.92 1.65
C LEU A 206 0.67 10.47 2.65
N ALA A 207 -0.60 10.10 2.52
CA ALA A 207 -1.67 10.52 3.43
C ALA A 207 -1.39 10.11 4.88
N GLN A 208 -1.03 8.84 5.10
CA GLN A 208 -0.68 8.35 6.43
C GLN A 208 0.55 9.06 6.98
N ARG A 209 1.54 9.32 6.12
CA ARG A 209 2.77 10.03 6.51
C ARG A 209 2.48 11.49 6.79
N ALA A 210 1.51 12.11 6.12
CA ALA A 210 0.99 13.43 6.44
C ALA A 210 0.10 13.44 7.70
N GLY A 211 -0.05 12.31 8.41
CA GLY A 211 -0.83 12.25 9.65
C GLY A 211 -2.34 12.31 9.45
N LEU A 212 -2.81 12.05 8.23
CA LEU A 212 -4.23 12.09 7.90
C LEU A 212 -4.98 10.89 8.46
N ARG A 213 -6.27 11.11 8.75
CA ARG A 213 -7.19 10.08 9.23
C ARG A 213 -7.75 9.30 8.05
N ILE A 214 -7.31 8.05 7.94
CA ILE A 214 -7.76 7.10 6.93
C ILE A 214 -8.80 6.18 7.58
N HIS A 215 -10.02 6.19 7.04
CA HIS A 215 -11.09 5.27 7.44
C HIS A 215 -11.13 4.05 6.53
N GLU A 216 -11.40 2.87 7.09
CA GLU A 216 -11.48 1.62 6.33
C GLU A 216 -12.88 1.04 6.45
N VAL A 217 -13.54 0.87 5.31
CA VAL A 217 -14.89 0.30 5.20
C VAL A 217 -14.77 -1.15 4.72
N PRO A 218 -15.23 -2.14 5.48
CA PRO A 218 -15.32 -3.51 4.99
C PRO A 218 -16.22 -3.56 3.76
N VAL A 219 -15.73 -4.12 2.66
CA VAL A 219 -16.50 -4.31 1.43
C VAL A 219 -16.64 -5.79 1.10
N ASP A 220 -17.83 -6.15 0.62
CA ASP A 220 -18.05 -7.43 -0.04
C ASP A 220 -17.57 -7.31 -1.50
N TRP A 221 -16.87 -8.34 -1.96
CA TRP A 221 -16.16 -8.30 -3.23
C TRP A 221 -16.19 -9.65 -3.94
N VAL A 222 -16.48 -9.63 -5.25
CA VAL A 222 -16.51 -10.82 -6.10
C VAL A 222 -15.46 -10.64 -7.21
N ASP A 223 -14.60 -11.63 -7.39
CA ASP A 223 -13.56 -11.64 -8.43
C ASP A 223 -14.23 -11.57 -9.81
N ASP A 224 -13.86 -10.58 -10.61
CA ASP A 224 -14.14 -10.58 -12.05
C ASP A 224 -13.33 -11.71 -12.73
N PRO A 225 -14.01 -12.69 -13.37
CA PRO A 225 -13.36 -13.77 -14.12
C PRO A 225 -12.44 -13.27 -15.25
N ASP A 226 -12.72 -12.10 -15.83
CA ASP A 226 -12.13 -11.64 -17.09
C ASP A 226 -11.04 -10.56 -16.93
N SER A 227 -10.40 -10.47 -15.75
CA SER A 227 -9.36 -9.46 -15.51
C SER A 227 -8.20 -9.52 -16.52
N ARG A 228 -8.07 -8.44 -17.30
CA ARG A 228 -7.04 -8.24 -18.34
C ARG A 228 -5.69 -7.72 -17.79
N VAL A 229 -5.51 -7.69 -16.47
CA VAL A 229 -4.33 -7.09 -15.83
C VAL A 229 -3.14 -8.03 -15.88
N ASP A 230 -2.02 -7.54 -16.46
CA ASP A 230 -0.72 -8.22 -16.34
C ASP A 230 -0.20 -8.12 -14.90
N ILE A 231 -0.36 -9.22 -14.16
CA ILE A 231 0.03 -9.34 -12.75
C ILE A 231 1.53 -9.12 -12.56
N VAL A 232 2.37 -9.61 -13.47
CA VAL A 232 3.83 -9.56 -13.32
C VAL A 232 4.35 -8.15 -13.58
N ALA A 233 3.90 -7.53 -14.68
CA ALA A 233 4.27 -6.15 -14.99
C ALA A 233 3.83 -5.19 -13.88
N THR A 234 2.61 -5.38 -13.36
CA THR A 234 2.06 -4.59 -12.25
C THR A 234 2.87 -4.79 -10.97
N ALA A 235 3.18 -6.03 -10.58
CA ALA A 235 3.99 -6.30 -9.40
C ALA A 235 5.39 -5.68 -9.47
N LEU A 236 6.04 -5.73 -10.64
CA LEU A 236 7.35 -5.10 -10.85
C LEU A 236 7.27 -3.57 -10.79
N ALA A 237 6.21 -2.97 -11.35
CA ALA A 237 5.95 -1.54 -11.26
C ALA A 237 5.73 -1.11 -9.80
N ASP A 238 4.91 -1.85 -9.05
CA ASP A 238 4.64 -1.60 -7.64
C ASP A 238 5.91 -1.68 -6.80
N LEU A 239 6.77 -2.69 -6.99
CA LEU A 239 8.03 -2.81 -6.27
C LEU A 239 8.98 -1.63 -6.55
N ARG A 240 9.05 -1.16 -7.81
CA ARG A 240 9.79 0.06 -8.17
C ARG A 240 9.19 1.29 -7.49
N GLY A 241 7.86 1.39 -7.46
CA GLY A 241 7.11 2.42 -6.74
C GLY A 241 7.46 2.45 -5.25
N VAL A 242 7.44 1.30 -4.58
CA VAL A 242 7.83 1.16 -3.16
C VAL A 242 9.26 1.63 -2.93
N GLY A 243 10.20 1.25 -3.80
CA GLY A 243 11.60 1.67 -3.72
C GLY A 243 11.76 3.19 -3.90
N ARG A 244 11.09 3.76 -4.90
CA ARG A 244 11.07 5.21 -5.20
C ARG A 244 10.51 6.00 -4.01
N LEU A 245 9.31 5.64 -3.55
CA LEU A 245 8.65 6.30 -2.44
C LEU A 245 9.43 6.14 -1.14
N GLY A 246 9.96 4.95 -0.87
CA GLY A 246 10.85 4.69 0.26
C GLY A 246 12.07 5.59 0.26
N ARG A 247 12.74 5.76 -0.89
CA ARG A 247 13.89 6.69 -1.03
C ARG A 247 13.48 8.13 -0.79
N ALA A 248 12.35 8.59 -1.35
CA ALA A 248 11.86 9.95 -1.17
C ALA A 248 11.56 10.26 0.32
N LEU A 249 10.94 9.30 1.03
CA LEU A 249 10.71 9.39 2.47
C LEU A 249 12.00 9.40 3.30
N LEU A 250 13.01 8.61 2.91
CA LEU A 250 14.30 8.54 3.61
C LEU A 250 15.17 9.78 3.42
N THR A 251 15.14 10.35 2.21
CA THR A 251 15.95 11.53 1.84
C THR A 251 15.32 12.84 2.30
N GLY A 252 14.07 12.83 2.77
CA GLY A 252 13.34 14.05 3.13
C GLY A 252 12.93 14.89 1.93
N ALA A 253 12.94 14.32 0.71
CA ALA A 253 12.57 15.02 -0.52
C ALA A 253 11.07 15.39 -0.59
N LEU A 254 10.24 14.84 0.30
CA LEU A 254 8.81 15.11 0.39
C LEU A 254 8.54 16.14 1.51
N PRO A 255 7.81 17.23 1.24
CA PRO A 255 7.51 18.29 2.21
C PRO A 255 6.39 17.88 3.19
N LEU A 256 6.52 16.71 3.82
CA LEU A 256 5.46 16.13 4.67
C LEU A 256 5.22 16.93 5.96
N ALA A 257 6.21 17.69 6.43
CA ALA A 257 6.06 18.57 7.59
C ALA A 257 5.18 19.78 7.24
N ASP A 258 5.42 20.40 6.08
CA ASP A 258 4.64 21.54 5.59
C ASP A 258 3.21 21.11 5.29
N LEU A 259 3.05 19.96 4.63
CA LEU A 259 1.75 19.36 4.36
C LEU A 259 0.94 19.10 5.64
N ARG A 260 1.59 18.59 6.70
CA ARG A 260 0.95 18.43 8.02
C ARG A 260 0.48 19.76 8.59
N ALA A 261 1.29 20.81 8.46
CA ALA A 261 0.95 22.13 8.97
C ALA A 261 -0.24 22.72 8.18
N GLN A 262 -0.20 22.68 6.86
CA GLN A 262 -1.27 23.14 5.97
C GLN A 262 -2.61 22.43 6.25
N LEU A 263 -2.56 21.12 6.51
CA LEU A 263 -3.76 20.33 6.81
C LEU A 263 -4.20 20.38 8.28
N GLY A 264 -3.56 21.19 9.13
CA GLY A 264 -3.91 21.31 10.56
C GLY A 264 -3.62 20.04 11.37
N ARG A 265 -2.65 19.23 10.92
CA ARG A 265 -2.23 17.96 11.54
C ARG A 265 -0.85 18.04 12.22
N ALA A 266 -0.37 19.25 12.49
CA ALA A 266 0.83 19.44 13.30
C ALA A 266 0.59 18.89 14.73
N PRO A 267 1.59 18.24 15.36
CA PRO A 267 1.47 17.82 16.75
C PRO A 267 1.09 19.04 17.62
N LEU A 268 0.10 18.89 18.50
CA LEU A 268 -0.20 19.89 19.52
C LEU A 268 1.02 20.04 20.43
N THR A 269 1.87 21.02 20.15
CA THR A 269 2.92 21.42 21.09
C THR A 269 2.23 22.16 22.23
N LEU A 270 2.14 21.52 23.39
CA LEU A 270 1.88 22.22 24.64
C LEU A 270 3.09 23.13 24.91
N SER A 271 3.07 24.34 24.34
CA SER A 271 3.98 25.40 24.77
C SER A 271 3.50 25.93 26.12
N PRO A 272 4.40 26.20 27.09
CA PRO A 272 4.03 26.99 28.25
C PRO A 272 3.50 28.34 27.75
N ALA A 273 2.41 28.82 28.36
CA ALA A 273 1.65 30.02 27.99
C ALA A 273 2.48 31.10 27.26
N GLN A 274 2.22 31.28 25.96
CA GLN A 274 2.69 32.45 25.22
C GLN A 274 1.72 33.61 25.48
N PRO A 275 2.21 34.82 25.81
CA PRO A 275 1.36 35.99 25.95
C PRO A 275 0.71 36.35 24.60
N ALA A 276 -0.57 36.71 24.65
CA ALA A 276 -1.37 37.03 23.47
C ALA A 276 -0.81 38.25 22.71
N GLY A 277 -0.64 38.12 21.39
CA GLY A 277 -0.32 39.26 20.50
C GLY A 277 0.85 39.09 19.53
N THR A 278 1.52 37.93 19.48
CA THR A 278 2.67 37.73 18.57
C THR A 278 2.24 36.97 17.30
N PRO A 279 2.62 37.39 16.08
CA PRO A 279 2.32 36.65 14.85
C PRO A 279 2.89 35.22 14.88
N LEU A 280 2.14 34.27 14.31
CA LEU A 280 2.53 32.86 14.14
C LEU A 280 3.68 32.72 13.12
N THR A 281 4.91 33.08 13.50
CA THR A 281 6.09 32.57 12.81
C THR A 281 6.47 31.23 13.42
N ALA A 282 6.21 30.16 12.68
CA ALA A 282 6.67 28.82 13.04
C ALA A 282 8.20 28.84 13.23
N PRO A 283 8.73 28.32 14.35
CA PRO A 283 10.18 28.26 14.52
C PRO A 283 10.79 27.33 13.47
N PRO A 284 11.97 27.65 12.91
CA PRO A 284 12.63 26.78 11.96
C PRO A 284 12.87 25.41 12.61
N ALA A 285 12.46 24.34 11.92
CA ALA A 285 12.63 22.98 12.38
C ALA A 285 14.13 22.72 12.69
N ARG A 286 14.45 22.40 13.94
CA ARG A 286 15.83 22.06 14.33
C ARG A 286 16.25 20.77 13.60
N PRO A 287 17.44 20.73 12.96
CA PRO A 287 17.94 19.51 12.36
C PRO A 287 18.14 18.45 13.46
N GLY A 288 17.39 17.33 13.36
CA GLY A 288 17.54 16.16 14.24
C GLY A 288 16.38 15.85 15.20
N GLN A 289 15.31 16.67 15.27
CA GLN A 289 14.11 16.27 16.01
C GLN A 289 13.29 15.26 15.20
N ALA A 290 13.22 14.01 15.67
CA ALA A 290 12.47 12.94 15.04
C ALA A 290 10.96 13.24 15.09
N LEU A 291 10.43 13.75 13.98
CA LEU A 291 9.00 13.94 13.76
C LEU A 291 8.29 12.55 13.74
N PRO A 292 7.16 12.38 14.46
CA PRO A 292 6.42 11.12 14.43
C PRO A 292 5.94 10.84 13.01
N GLY A 293 6.41 9.76 12.40
CA GLY A 293 6.00 9.35 11.05
C GLY A 293 7.01 9.57 9.93
N TYR A 294 8.29 9.84 10.20
CA TYR A 294 9.34 9.41 9.27
C TYR A 294 9.42 7.87 9.26
N LEU A 295 9.94 7.25 8.19
CA LEU A 295 10.45 5.87 8.34
C LEU A 295 11.33 5.89 9.60
N PRO A 296 11.19 4.93 10.55
CA PRO A 296 12.02 4.97 11.75
C PRO A 296 13.47 5.16 11.26
N VAL A 297 14.16 6.18 11.78
CA VAL A 297 15.47 6.70 11.32
C VAL A 297 16.57 5.60 11.30
N GLY A 298 16.20 4.35 11.59
CA GLY A 298 16.98 3.14 11.44
C GLY A 298 16.62 2.22 10.27
N LEU A 299 15.74 2.48 9.30
CA LEU A 299 15.53 1.50 8.20
C LEU A 299 16.82 1.23 7.39
N PRO A 300 17.56 2.23 6.89
CA PRO A 300 18.84 1.97 6.21
C PRO A 300 19.84 1.28 7.13
N ARG A 301 19.89 1.71 8.40
CA ARG A 301 20.76 1.11 9.43
C ARG A 301 20.36 -0.35 9.74
N GLN A 302 19.07 -0.67 9.73
CA GLN A 302 18.53 -2.02 9.92
C GLN A 302 18.85 -2.88 8.72
N LEU A 303 18.72 -2.39 7.49
CA LEU A 303 19.12 -3.11 6.30
C LEU A 303 20.62 -3.43 6.30
N VAL A 304 21.48 -2.45 6.62
CA VAL A 304 22.94 -2.65 6.74
C VAL A 304 23.26 -3.69 7.82
N ARG A 305 22.64 -3.58 9.00
CA ARG A 305 22.85 -4.55 10.11
C ARG A 305 22.33 -5.94 9.75
N PHE A 306 21.16 -6.03 9.11
CA PHE A 306 20.58 -7.28 8.65
C PHE A 306 21.48 -7.95 7.61
N ALA A 307 22.01 -7.19 6.66
CA ALA A 307 22.96 -7.67 5.66
C ALA A 307 24.26 -8.17 6.31
N ALA A 308 24.83 -7.40 7.24
CA ALA A 308 26.03 -7.80 7.98
C ALA A 308 25.82 -9.09 8.79
N VAL A 309 24.67 -9.21 9.50
CA VAL A 309 24.30 -10.45 10.21
C VAL A 309 24.11 -11.61 9.22
N GLY A 310 23.55 -11.35 8.04
CA GLY A 310 23.42 -12.31 6.95
C GLY A 310 24.77 -12.88 6.51
N VAL A 311 25.71 -12.00 6.14
CA VAL A 311 27.07 -12.38 5.73
C VAL A 311 27.78 -13.18 6.82
N ALA A 312 27.74 -12.71 8.06
CA ALA A 312 28.34 -13.41 9.19
C ALA A 312 27.72 -14.80 9.42
N SER A 313 26.39 -14.93 9.24
CA SER A 313 25.69 -16.21 9.38
C SER A 313 26.06 -17.19 8.27
N THR A 314 26.25 -16.71 7.04
CA THR A 314 26.71 -17.54 5.93
C THR A 314 28.12 -18.05 6.16
N LEU A 315 29.05 -17.20 6.63
CA LEU A 315 30.39 -17.63 6.99
C LEU A 315 30.37 -18.66 8.14
N ALA A 316 29.57 -18.43 9.17
CA ALA A 316 29.40 -19.38 10.28
C ALA A 316 28.83 -20.73 9.81
N TYR A 317 27.89 -20.72 8.86
CA TYR A 317 27.34 -21.92 8.26
C TYR A 317 28.43 -22.73 7.53
N LEU A 318 29.24 -22.07 6.70
CA LEU A 318 30.31 -22.74 5.95
C LEU A 318 31.33 -23.38 6.90
N LEU A 319 31.76 -22.66 7.94
CA LEU A 319 32.68 -23.17 8.95
C LEU A 319 32.10 -24.37 9.69
N LEU A 320 30.84 -24.28 10.13
CA LEU A 320 30.18 -25.36 10.87
C LEU A 320 29.96 -26.60 10.00
N PHE A 321 29.60 -26.41 8.72
CA PHE A 321 29.47 -27.50 7.76
C PHE A 321 30.81 -28.21 7.55
N VAL A 322 31.89 -27.47 7.28
CA VAL A 322 33.22 -28.07 7.05
C VAL A 322 33.72 -28.81 8.29
N ALA A 323 33.54 -28.23 9.48
CA ALA A 323 33.96 -28.84 10.74
C ALA A 323 33.21 -30.13 11.08
N THR A 324 31.91 -30.21 10.74
CA THR A 324 31.06 -31.34 11.13
C THR A 324 30.92 -32.40 10.04
N ARG A 325 31.19 -32.05 8.77
CA ARG A 325 31.07 -32.94 7.61
C ARG A 325 31.89 -34.22 7.74
N GLY A 326 33.11 -34.15 8.26
CA GLY A 326 33.99 -35.30 8.39
C GLY A 326 33.46 -36.38 9.34
N VAL A 327 32.66 -35.98 10.33
CA VAL A 327 32.13 -36.88 11.37
C VAL A 327 30.71 -37.33 11.07
N LEU A 328 29.86 -36.42 10.57
CA LEU A 328 28.42 -36.65 10.44
C LEU A 328 27.98 -37.02 9.02
N GLY A 329 28.86 -36.90 8.03
CA GLY A 329 28.50 -36.97 6.61
C GLY A 329 27.78 -35.71 6.12
N ALA A 330 27.57 -35.60 4.80
CA ALA A 330 27.16 -34.34 4.17
C ALA A 330 25.75 -33.88 4.57
N GLN A 331 24.75 -34.77 4.57
CA GLN A 331 23.36 -34.38 4.84
C GLN A 331 23.11 -33.99 6.31
N PRO A 332 23.54 -34.77 7.32
CA PRO A 332 23.35 -34.38 8.72
C PRO A 332 24.18 -33.16 9.12
N ALA A 333 25.40 -33.01 8.59
CA ALA A 333 26.21 -31.80 8.79
C ALA A 333 25.54 -30.55 8.21
N ASN A 334 24.94 -30.65 7.02
CA ASN A 334 24.20 -29.55 6.41
C ASN A 334 22.98 -29.16 7.24
N LEU A 335 22.15 -30.13 7.66
CA LEU A 335 20.97 -29.88 8.48
C LEU A 335 21.34 -29.22 9.81
N LEU A 336 22.37 -29.73 10.49
CA LEU A 336 22.87 -29.16 11.74
C LEU A 336 23.35 -27.72 11.54
N ALA A 337 24.17 -27.48 10.50
CA ALA A 337 24.70 -26.17 10.21
C ALA A 337 23.60 -25.15 9.90
N LEU A 338 22.61 -25.54 9.09
CA LEU A 338 21.44 -24.70 8.77
C LEU A 338 20.61 -24.39 10.02
N LEU A 339 20.33 -25.38 10.88
CA LEU A 339 19.51 -25.17 12.07
C LEU A 339 20.19 -24.24 13.09
N VAL A 340 21.46 -24.51 13.40
CA VAL A 340 22.23 -23.72 14.37
C VAL A 340 22.37 -22.27 13.88
N THR A 341 22.72 -22.08 12.62
CA THR A 341 22.87 -20.73 12.06
C THR A 341 21.54 -20.01 11.88
N ALA A 342 20.41 -20.70 11.61
CA ALA A 342 19.10 -20.09 11.58
C ALA A 342 18.68 -19.53 12.96
N VAL A 343 18.94 -20.28 14.03
CA VAL A 343 18.67 -19.85 15.41
C VAL A 343 19.59 -18.69 15.80
N ALA A 344 20.89 -18.81 15.53
CA ALA A 344 21.88 -17.77 15.82
C ALA A 344 21.62 -16.47 15.04
N ASN A 345 21.29 -16.57 13.75
CA ASN A 345 20.93 -15.43 12.91
C ASN A 345 19.73 -14.68 13.46
N THR A 346 18.70 -15.42 13.91
CA THR A 346 17.50 -14.81 14.51
C THR A 346 17.82 -14.10 15.82
N ALA A 347 18.66 -14.70 16.67
CA ALA A 347 19.13 -14.07 17.91
C ALA A 347 19.96 -12.80 17.63
N ALA A 348 20.87 -12.86 16.65
CA ALA A 348 21.70 -11.74 16.25
C ALA A 348 20.85 -10.59 15.67
N ASN A 349 19.91 -10.88 14.77
CA ASN A 349 18.99 -9.87 14.23
C ASN A 349 18.12 -9.24 15.32
N ARG A 350 17.62 -10.05 16.27
CA ARG A 350 16.83 -9.55 17.39
C ARG A 350 17.60 -8.51 18.22
N ARG A 351 18.88 -8.77 18.52
CA ARG A 351 19.73 -7.88 19.33
C ARG A 351 20.30 -6.70 18.53
N LEU A 352 20.94 -7.00 17.40
CA LEU A 352 21.74 -6.02 16.64
C LEU A 352 20.88 -5.20 15.68
N THR A 353 19.98 -5.85 14.94
CA THR A 353 19.15 -5.21 13.92
C THR A 353 17.96 -4.49 14.55
N PHE A 354 17.21 -5.15 15.43
CA PHE A 354 15.96 -4.63 15.99
C PHE A 354 16.07 -4.08 17.43
N GLY A 355 17.23 -4.25 18.09
CA GLY A 355 17.51 -3.67 19.40
C GLY A 355 16.64 -4.22 20.53
N ILE A 356 16.25 -5.50 20.47
CA ILE A 356 15.41 -6.15 21.47
C ILE A 356 16.31 -6.94 22.43
N SER A 357 16.42 -6.45 23.67
CA SER A 357 17.15 -7.07 24.77
C SER A 357 16.16 -7.69 25.78
N GLY A 358 16.34 -8.97 26.15
CA GLY A 358 15.49 -9.67 27.13
C GLY A 358 15.10 -11.11 26.72
N ARG A 359 14.35 -11.84 27.56
CA ARG A 359 13.79 -13.17 27.24
C ARG A 359 12.32 -13.15 26.82
N GLN A 360 11.62 -12.04 27.07
CA GLN A 360 10.22 -11.89 26.68
C GLN A 360 10.06 -12.06 25.16
N HIS A 361 9.07 -12.88 24.78
CA HIS A 361 8.74 -13.23 23.40
C HIS A 361 9.86 -13.93 22.59
N ALA A 362 10.96 -14.37 23.24
CA ALA A 362 12.09 -14.99 22.55
C ALA A 362 11.69 -16.26 21.78
N ALA A 363 10.92 -17.16 22.40
CA ALA A 363 10.44 -18.39 21.75
C ALA A 363 9.64 -18.08 20.48
N ARG A 364 8.75 -17.08 20.53
CA ARG A 364 7.97 -16.63 19.38
C ARG A 364 8.84 -16.05 18.27
N HIS A 365 9.83 -15.22 18.63
CA HIS A 365 10.77 -14.66 17.65
C HIS A 365 11.61 -15.74 16.97
N HIS A 366 12.04 -16.76 17.72
CA HIS A 366 12.75 -17.91 17.15
C HIS A 366 11.84 -18.74 16.23
N ALA A 367 10.59 -19.00 16.63
CA ALA A 367 9.61 -19.66 15.77
C ALA A 367 9.35 -18.89 14.47
N GLN A 368 9.21 -17.56 14.55
CA GLN A 368 9.07 -16.69 13.38
C GLN A 368 10.33 -16.70 12.50
N GLY A 369 11.52 -16.69 13.10
CA GLY A 369 12.78 -16.78 12.38
C GLY A 369 12.95 -18.12 11.66
N LEU A 370 12.56 -19.23 12.29
CA LEU A 370 12.54 -20.56 11.68
C LEU A 370 11.52 -20.66 10.55
N LEU A 371 10.32 -20.10 10.73
CA LEU A 371 9.31 -20.04 9.66
C LEU A 371 9.82 -19.25 8.45
N ALA A 372 10.41 -18.06 8.69
CA ALA A 372 10.98 -17.25 7.62
C ALA A 372 12.13 -17.97 6.90
N PHE A 373 12.94 -18.75 7.63
CA PHE A 373 13.98 -19.59 7.05
C PHE A 373 13.40 -20.74 6.21
N ALA A 374 12.41 -21.46 6.72
CA ALA A 374 11.75 -22.55 6.02
C ALA A 374 11.06 -22.07 4.72
N LEU A 375 10.39 -20.91 4.76
CA LEU A 375 9.81 -20.29 3.57
C LEU A 375 10.89 -19.88 2.56
N GLY A 376 12.02 -19.35 3.03
CA GLY A 376 13.17 -19.03 2.16
C GLY A 376 13.73 -20.27 1.45
N LEU A 377 13.91 -21.37 2.19
CA LEU A 377 14.34 -22.65 1.62
C LEU A 377 13.33 -23.20 0.61
N ALA A 378 12.04 -23.18 0.95
CA ALA A 378 10.99 -23.63 0.05
C ALA A 378 10.97 -22.81 -1.25
N LEU A 379 11.22 -21.49 -1.16
CA LEU A 379 11.31 -20.61 -2.33
C LEU A 379 12.51 -20.96 -3.21
N THR A 380 13.70 -21.14 -2.64
CA THR A 380 14.91 -21.46 -3.42
C THR A 380 14.85 -22.85 -4.03
N SER A 381 14.42 -23.85 -3.26
CA SER A 381 14.30 -25.23 -3.73
C SER A 381 13.17 -25.36 -4.75
N GLY A 382 12.05 -24.68 -4.52
CA GLY A 382 10.92 -24.64 -5.45
C GLY A 382 11.26 -23.98 -6.78
N ALA A 383 12.03 -22.88 -6.75
CA ALA A 383 12.48 -22.20 -7.97
C ALA A 383 13.36 -23.12 -8.85
N LEU A 384 14.25 -23.90 -8.24
CA LEU A 384 15.03 -24.92 -8.96
C LEU A 384 14.15 -26.05 -9.49
N ALA A 385 13.21 -26.55 -8.70
CA ALA A 385 12.30 -27.61 -9.14
C ALA A 385 11.47 -27.18 -10.36
N VAL A 386 10.93 -25.95 -10.35
CA VAL A 386 10.19 -25.38 -11.48
C VAL A 386 11.10 -25.25 -12.71
N LEU A 387 12.34 -24.77 -12.54
CA LEU A 387 13.28 -24.66 -13.66
C LEU A 387 13.52 -26.01 -14.34
N HIS A 388 13.68 -27.08 -13.56
CA HIS A 388 13.92 -28.44 -14.08
C HIS A 388 12.67 -29.09 -14.69
N VAL A 389 11.47 -28.64 -14.31
CA VAL A 389 10.21 -29.03 -14.97
C VAL A 389 10.09 -28.35 -16.33
N VAL A 390 10.46 -27.07 -16.42
CA VAL A 390 10.37 -26.28 -17.66
C VAL A 390 11.49 -26.62 -18.63
N SER A 391 12.67 -26.96 -18.13
CA SER A 391 13.84 -27.32 -18.91
C SER A 391 14.53 -28.53 -18.29
N ALA A 392 14.56 -29.64 -19.03
CA ALA A 392 15.23 -30.86 -18.56
C ALA A 392 16.75 -30.69 -18.39
N MET A 393 17.36 -29.75 -19.12
CA MET A 393 18.79 -29.41 -19.02
C MET A 393 18.99 -27.89 -19.10
N PRO A 394 18.75 -27.15 -18.00
CA PRO A 394 18.94 -25.71 -17.99
C PRO A 394 20.44 -25.39 -18.13
N ALA A 395 20.76 -24.36 -18.91
CA ALA A 395 22.13 -23.87 -18.97
C ALA A 395 22.56 -23.34 -17.59
N ARG A 396 23.79 -23.65 -17.15
CA ARG A 396 24.32 -23.24 -15.84
C ARG A 396 24.12 -21.75 -15.51
N PRO A 397 24.29 -20.79 -16.44
CA PRO A 397 24.02 -19.37 -16.15
C PRO A 397 22.56 -19.10 -15.78
N VAL A 398 21.61 -19.82 -16.37
CA VAL A 398 20.18 -19.68 -16.09
C VAL A 398 19.85 -20.21 -14.70
N GLU A 399 20.40 -21.37 -14.34
CA GLU A 399 20.24 -21.95 -13.00
C GLU A 399 20.80 -21.02 -11.92
N LEU A 400 21.99 -20.45 -12.15
CA LEU A 400 22.59 -19.45 -11.27
C LEU A 400 21.74 -18.19 -11.16
N ALA A 401 21.20 -17.67 -12.27
CA ALA A 401 20.33 -16.49 -12.25
C ALA A 401 19.04 -16.73 -11.45
N VAL A 402 18.39 -17.89 -11.64
CA VAL A 402 17.20 -18.31 -10.88
C VAL A 402 17.51 -18.40 -9.39
N LEU A 403 18.63 -19.02 -9.03
CA LEU A 403 19.07 -19.14 -7.64
C LEU A 403 19.37 -17.78 -7.00
N VAL A 404 20.06 -16.88 -7.70
CA VAL A 404 20.34 -15.53 -7.20
C VAL A 404 19.04 -14.76 -6.97
N ALA A 405 18.11 -14.81 -7.93
CA ALA A 405 16.81 -14.16 -7.82
C ALA A 405 15.98 -14.72 -6.65
N ALA A 406 15.90 -16.05 -6.51
CA ALA A 406 15.16 -16.70 -5.43
C ALA A 406 15.77 -16.40 -4.06
N ASN A 407 17.10 -16.37 -3.94
CA ASN A 407 17.79 -16.01 -2.69
C ASN A 407 17.56 -14.55 -2.31
N LEU A 408 17.56 -13.63 -3.28
CA LEU A 408 17.26 -12.23 -3.04
C LEU A 408 15.82 -12.06 -2.54
N ALA A 409 14.86 -12.71 -3.20
CA ALA A 409 13.45 -12.70 -2.79
C ALA A 409 13.26 -13.30 -1.38
N ALA A 410 13.90 -14.43 -1.08
CA ALA A 410 13.88 -15.05 0.24
C ALA A 410 14.45 -14.12 1.32
N THR A 411 15.53 -13.39 1.00
CA THR A 411 16.17 -12.43 1.91
C THR A 411 15.25 -11.26 2.23
N VAL A 412 14.58 -10.69 1.21
CA VAL A 412 13.60 -9.62 1.38
C VAL A 412 12.41 -10.10 2.21
N LEU A 413 11.85 -11.26 1.88
CA LEU A 413 10.74 -11.87 2.64
C LEU A 413 11.12 -12.06 4.11
N ARG A 414 12.32 -12.61 4.37
CA ARG A 414 12.83 -12.82 5.73
C ARG A 414 12.97 -11.51 6.49
N PHE A 415 13.53 -10.47 5.87
CA PHE A 415 13.64 -9.15 6.49
C PHE A 415 12.27 -8.58 6.85
N VAL A 416 11.30 -8.63 5.93
CA VAL A 416 9.93 -8.14 6.13
C VAL A 416 9.23 -8.89 7.27
N LEU A 417 9.29 -10.22 7.28
CA LEU A 417 8.67 -11.05 8.32
C LEU A 417 9.28 -10.77 9.70
N LEU A 418 10.60 -10.71 9.79
CA LEU A 418 11.29 -10.41 11.05
C LEU A 418 10.98 -9.00 11.52
N ARG A 419 11.00 -8.00 10.62
CA ARG A 419 10.66 -6.62 10.95
C ARG A 419 9.23 -6.52 11.48
N LEU A 420 8.25 -7.18 10.87
CA LEU A 420 6.87 -7.14 11.35
C LEU A 420 6.68 -7.86 12.68
N GLY A 421 7.25 -9.06 12.82
CA GLY A 421 7.16 -9.84 14.05
C GLY A 421 7.82 -9.13 15.25
N MET A 422 8.93 -8.45 15.02
CA MET A 422 9.75 -7.83 16.06
C MET A 422 9.40 -6.35 16.32
N HIS A 423 8.78 -5.64 15.38
CA HIS A 423 8.40 -4.22 15.54
C HIS A 423 7.03 -4.03 16.20
N HIS A 424 6.18 -5.05 16.20
CA HIS A 424 4.78 -4.94 16.68
C HIS A 424 4.60 -4.58 18.15
N ARG A 425 5.66 -4.50 18.99
CA ARG A 425 5.52 -4.25 20.44
C ARG A 425 6.69 -3.49 21.07
N ARG A 426 7.06 -2.33 20.49
CA ARG A 426 7.79 -1.28 21.24
C ARG A 426 6.86 -0.35 22.04
N THR A 427 5.55 -0.58 21.99
CA THR A 427 4.51 0.12 22.75
C THR A 427 4.09 -0.70 23.95
#